data_AF-A0A4Q6FCV4-F1
#
_entry.id   AF-A0A4Q6FCV4-F1
#
_cell.length_a   1.000
_cell.length_b   1.000
_cell.length_c   1.000
_cell.angle_alpha   90.00
_cell.angle_beta   90.00
_cell.angle_gamma   90.00
#
_symmetry.space_group_name_H-M   'P 1'
#
loop_
_entity.id
_entity.type
_entity.pdbx_description
1 polymer ?
#
loop_
_entity_poly.entity_id
_entity_poly.type
_entity_poly.pdbx_seq_one_letter_code
_entity_poly.pdbx_strand_id
1 'polypeptide(L)'
;KYKKDDDFVGMDMARKFLQMGFTRARRYANHPSGRKYKKGTNVILPSTNDPEKAKAAQIFYAVYLKAREDKVYKAMKKEWMDRERSLH
;
A
#
# COMPACT_ATOMS: atom_id res chain seq x y z
N LYS A 1 -1.29 8.36 -16.46
CA LYS A 1 -0.45 7.67 -17.47
C LYS A 1 -1.01 6.27 -17.69
N TYR A 2 -0.67 5.26 -16.88
CA TYR A 2 -1.17 3.88 -17.02
C TYR A 2 -2.67 3.71 -17.28
N LYS A 3 -3.55 4.41 -16.53
CA LYS A 3 -5.00 4.40 -16.78
C LYS A 3 -5.42 4.92 -18.15
N LYS A 4 -4.70 5.89 -18.71
CA LYS A 4 -4.94 6.43 -20.06
C LYS A 4 -4.40 5.50 -21.15
N ASP A 5 -3.46 4.65 -20.78
CA ASP A 5 -2.77 3.73 -21.69
C ASP A 5 -3.39 2.31 -21.61
N ASP A 6 -4.51 2.15 -20.89
CA ASP A 6 -5.15 0.87 -20.56
C ASP A 6 -4.17 -0.21 -20.05
N ASP A 7 -3.15 0.22 -19.31
CA ASP A 7 -2.14 -0.65 -18.71
C ASP A 7 -2.54 -1.05 -17.28
N PHE A 8 -3.23 -2.19 -17.16
CA PHE A 8 -3.63 -2.75 -15.86
C PHE A 8 -2.42 -3.07 -14.96
N VAL A 9 -1.35 -3.61 -15.51
CA VAL A 9 -0.17 -4.02 -14.73
C VAL A 9 0.49 -2.79 -14.11
N GLY A 10 0.68 -1.73 -14.90
CA GLY A 10 1.17 -0.44 -14.41
C GLY A 10 0.27 0.17 -13.33
N MET A 11 -1.06 0.08 -13.49
CA MET A 11 -2.01 0.52 -12.48
C MET A 11 -1.91 -0.29 -11.18
N ASP A 12 -1.79 -1.62 -11.24
CA ASP A 12 -1.67 -2.46 -10.04
C ASP A 12 -0.32 -2.26 -9.33
N MET A 13 0.76 -2.06 -10.10
CA MET A 13 2.07 -1.73 -9.54
C MET A 13 2.07 -0.38 -8.81
N ALA A 14 1.45 0.64 -9.39
CA ALA A 14 1.28 1.93 -8.73
C ALA A 14 0.44 1.81 -7.44
N ARG A 15 -0.65 1.04 -7.46
CA ARG A 15 -1.47 0.76 -6.28
C ARG A 15 -0.66 0.04 -5.18
N LYS A 16 0.14 -0.96 -5.54
CA LYS A 16 1.03 -1.68 -4.61
C LYS A 16 2.09 -0.75 -4.01
N PHE A 17 2.65 0.16 -4.81
CA PHE A 17 3.60 1.16 -4.31
C PHE A 17 2.96 2.06 -3.23
N LEU A 18 1.73 2.54 -3.47
CA LEU A 18 0.99 3.34 -2.49
C LEU A 18 0.71 2.54 -1.20
N GLN A 19 0.36 1.27 -1.32
CA GLN A 19 0.18 0.37 -0.18
C GLN A 19 1.47 0.21 0.64
N MET A 20 2.61 0.00 -0.03
CA MET A 20 3.91 -0.11 0.62
C MET A 20 4.35 1.20 1.29
N GLY A 21 4.03 2.35 0.67
CA GLY A 21 4.28 3.67 1.25
C GLY A 21 3.51 3.87 2.55
N PHE A 22 2.21 3.52 2.55
CA PHE A 22 1.37 3.57 3.75
C PHE A 22 1.93 2.68 4.88
N THR A 23 2.24 1.42 4.60
CA THR A 23 2.71 0.48 5.65
C THR A 23 4.06 0.89 6.22
N ARG A 24 5.00 1.36 5.39
CA ARG A 24 6.30 1.86 5.84
C ARG A 24 6.15 3.12 6.68
N ALA A 25 5.39 4.11 6.21
CA ALA A 25 5.17 5.35 6.95
C ALA A 25 4.52 5.07 8.31
N ARG A 26 3.52 4.18 8.37
CA ARG A 26 2.87 3.78 9.63
C ARG A 26 3.83 3.05 10.57
N ARG A 27 4.71 2.20 10.03
CA ARG A 27 5.76 1.52 10.81
C ARG A 27 6.72 2.53 11.44
N TYR A 28 7.17 3.52 10.68
CA TYR A 28 8.08 4.55 11.20
C TYR A 28 7.39 5.52 12.16
N ALA A 29 6.09 5.78 11.98
CA ALA A 29 5.30 6.51 12.96
C ALA A 29 5.26 5.80 14.31
N ASN A 30 5.08 4.48 14.32
CA ASN A 30 5.03 3.71 15.56
C ASN A 30 6.43 3.45 16.13
N HIS A 31 7.38 3.08 15.28
CA HIS A 31 8.73 2.65 15.65
C HIS A 31 9.78 3.37 14.78
N PRO A 32 10.39 4.48 15.26
CA PRO A 32 11.31 5.30 14.47
C PRO A 32 12.54 4.53 13.99
N SER A 33 13.05 3.61 14.82
CA SER A 33 14.17 2.72 14.47
C SER A 33 13.80 1.65 13.42
N GLY A 34 12.53 1.56 13.03
CA GLY A 34 11.98 0.51 12.18
C GLY A 34 11.91 -0.86 12.88
N ARG A 35 12.42 -1.04 14.10
CA ARG A 35 12.35 -2.31 14.84
C ARG A 35 11.10 -2.34 15.70
N LYS A 36 10.29 -3.38 15.54
CA LYS A 36 9.11 -3.63 16.40
C LYS A 36 9.49 -4.29 17.73
N TYR A 37 10.53 -5.13 17.69
CA TYR A 37 10.96 -5.93 18.83
C TYR A 37 12.31 -5.45 19.38
N LYS A 38 12.50 -5.54 20.69
CA LYS A 38 13.81 -5.34 21.33
C LYS A 38 14.76 -6.45 20.87
N LYS A 39 16.00 -6.08 20.53
CA LYS A 39 17.00 -6.98 19.94
C LYS A 39 17.14 -8.27 20.75
N GLY A 40 16.99 -9.42 20.08
CA GLY A 40 17.13 -10.74 20.71
C GLY A 40 15.94 -11.17 21.58
N THR A 41 14.82 -10.47 21.54
CA THR A 41 13.63 -10.79 22.35
C THR A 41 12.33 -10.62 21.55
N ASN A 42 11.24 -11.22 22.04
CA ASN A 42 9.89 -11.00 21.51
C ASN A 42 9.17 -9.81 22.17
N VAL A 43 9.87 -8.99 22.95
CA VAL A 43 9.30 -7.81 23.63
C VAL A 43 9.06 -6.70 22.61
N ILE A 44 7.82 -6.23 22.51
CA ILE A 44 7.41 -5.13 21.62
C ILE A 44 7.88 -3.80 22.20
N LEU A 45 8.52 -2.96 21.37
CA LEU A 45 8.93 -1.61 21.77
C LEU A 45 7.70 -0.69 21.89
N PRO A 46 7.71 0.30 22.81
CA PRO A 46 6.66 1.30 22.90
C PRO A 46 6.45 2.01 21.56
N SER A 47 5.18 2.29 21.24
CA SER A 47 4.84 3.09 20.07
C SER A 47 5.01 4.57 20.39
N THR A 48 5.72 5.30 19.53
CA THR A 48 5.94 6.75 19.70
C THR A 48 4.87 7.60 19.02
N ASN A 49 4.29 7.10 17.92
CA ASN A 49 3.30 7.79 17.11
C ASN A 49 3.78 9.17 16.62
N ASP A 50 4.95 9.19 15.96
CA ASP A 50 5.51 10.38 15.33
C ASP A 50 4.47 11.05 14.41
N PRO A 51 4.09 12.32 14.67
CA PRO A 51 3.01 12.99 13.97
C PRO A 51 3.33 13.27 12.49
N GLU A 52 4.60 13.51 12.13
CA GLU A 52 4.98 13.75 10.74
C GLU A 52 4.87 12.47 9.91
N LYS A 53 5.36 11.34 10.45
CA LYS A 53 5.26 10.04 9.79
C LYS A 53 3.82 9.54 9.76
N ALA A 54 3.02 9.83 10.79
CA ALA A 54 1.59 9.54 10.81
C ALA A 54 0.86 10.31 9.71
N LYS A 55 1.16 11.61 9.52
CA LYS A 55 0.61 12.42 8.44
C LYS A 55 1.01 11.89 7.05
N ALA A 56 2.27 11.49 6.88
CA ALA A 56 2.71 10.83 5.65
C ALA A 56 1.93 9.53 5.38
N ALA A 57 1.69 8.71 6.41
CA ALA A 57 0.89 7.49 6.28
C ALA A 57 -0.55 7.79 5.85
N GLN A 58 -1.17 8.85 6.39
CA GLN A 58 -2.51 9.28 5.98
C GLN A 58 -2.56 9.69 4.51
N ILE A 59 -1.55 10.44 4.02
CA ILE A 59 -1.47 10.84 2.61
C ILE A 59 -1.38 9.62 1.71
N PHE A 60 -0.47 8.68 2.01
CA PHE A 60 -0.35 7.44 1.24
C PHE A 60 -1.66 6.64 1.25
N TYR A 61 -2.31 6.53 2.41
CA TYR A 61 -3.57 5.79 2.55
C TYR A 61 -4.71 6.41 1.73
N ALA A 62 -4.84 7.75 1.76
CA ALA A 62 -5.85 8.45 0.98
C ALA A 62 -5.68 8.23 -0.54
N VAL A 63 -4.44 8.28 -1.04
CA VAL A 63 -4.15 8.05 -2.45
C VAL A 63 -4.30 6.57 -2.81
N TYR A 64 -3.87 5.66 -1.94
CA TYR A 64 -4.08 4.21 -2.09
C TYR A 64 -5.56 3.88 -2.22
N LEU A 65 -6.42 4.43 -1.35
CA LEU A 65 -7.86 4.23 -1.41
C LEU A 65 -8.44 4.72 -2.72
N LYS A 66 -8.07 5.92 -3.17
CA LYS A 66 -8.51 6.43 -4.48
C LYS A 66 -8.14 5.48 -5.63
N ALA A 67 -6.91 4.95 -5.64
CA ALA A 67 -6.47 4.00 -6.66
C ALA A 67 -7.19 2.66 -6.56
N ARG A 68 -7.45 2.16 -5.34
CA ARG A 68 -8.15 0.90 -5.08
C ARG A 68 -9.64 0.98 -5.45
N GLU A 69 -10.27 2.12 -5.18
CA GLU A 69 -11.70 2.33 -5.42
C GLU A 69 -12.02 2.82 -6.84
N ASP A 70 -11.01 3.10 -7.66
CA ASP A 70 -11.18 3.52 -9.06
C ASP A 70 -11.97 2.48 -9.86
N LYS A 71 -13.04 2.92 -10.52
CA LYS A 71 -13.96 2.06 -11.27
C LYS A 71 -13.26 1.34 -12.43
N VAL A 72 -12.33 2.01 -13.10
CA VAL A 72 -11.58 1.45 -14.23
C VAL A 72 -10.62 0.37 -13.73
N TYR A 73 -9.90 0.65 -12.64
CA TYR A 73 -9.04 -0.36 -12.00
C TYR A 73 -9.82 -1.62 -11.61
N LYS A 74 -11.01 -1.47 -11.01
CA LYS A 74 -11.86 -2.60 -10.62
C LYS A 74 -12.33 -3.43 -11.82
N ALA A 75 -12.73 -2.77 -12.91
CA ALA A 75 -13.14 -3.44 -14.14
C ALA A 75 -11.98 -4.25 -14.75
N MET A 76 -10.83 -3.60 -14.96
CA MET A 76 -9.65 -4.25 -15.53
C MET A 76 -9.12 -5.38 -14.65
N LYS A 77 -9.18 -5.22 -13.32
CA LYS A 77 -8.82 -6.29 -12.39
C LYS A 77 -9.72 -7.50 -12.56
N LYS A 78 -11.03 -7.29 -12.71
CA LYS A 78 -11.98 -8.38 -12.94
C LYS A 78 -11.67 -9.10 -14.25
N GLU A 79 -11.50 -8.36 -15.35
CA GLU A 79 -11.14 -8.92 -16.66
C GLU A 79 -9.80 -9.68 -16.63
N TRP A 80 -8.83 -9.20 -15.86
CA TRP A 80 -7.56 -9.89 -15.68
C TRP A 80 -7.72 -11.21 -14.91
N MET A 81 -8.49 -11.22 -13.81
CA MET A 81 -8.79 -12.44 -13.04
C MET A 81 -9.60 -13.45 -13.86
N ASP A 82 -10.56 -12.99 -14.66
CA ASP A 82 -11.39 -13.85 -15.52
C ASP A 82 -10.54 -14.50 -16.62
N ARG A 83 -9.60 -13.74 -17.22
CA ARG A 83 -8.61 -14.28 -18.16
C ARG A 83 -7.72 -15.34 -17.51
N GLU A 84 -7.13 -15.07 -16.35
CA GLU A 84 -6.30 -16.06 -15.65
C GLU A 84 -7.08 -17.33 -15.30
N ARG A 85 -8.35 -17.20 -14.90
CA ARG A 85 -9.22 -18.34 -14.62
C ARG A 85 -9.54 -19.15 -15.88
N SER A 86 -9.71 -18.52 -17.03
CA SER A 86 -9.97 -19.25 -18.29
C SER A 86 -8.75 -19.99 -18.86
N LEU A 87 -7.55 -19.66 -18.36
CA LEU A 87 -6.28 -20.26 -18.79
C LEU A 87 -5.88 -21.49 -17.94
N HIS A 88 -6.59 -21.76 -16.85
CA HIS A 88 -6.39 -22.90 -15.95
C HIS A 88 -7.61 -23.82 -15.95
#